data_AF-A0A0A0UZQ0-F1
#
_entry.id   AF-A0A0A0UZQ0-F1
#
_cell.length_a   1.000
_cell.length_b   1.000
_cell.length_c   1.000
_cell.angle_alpha   90.00
_cell.angle_beta   90.00
_cell.angle_gamma   90.00
#
_symmetry.space_group_name_H-M   'P 1'
#
loop_
_entity.id
_entity.type
_entity.pdbx_description
1 polymer ?
#
loop_
_entity_poly.entity_id
_entity_poly.type
_entity_poly.pdbx_seq_one_letter_code
_entity_poly.pdbx_strand_id
1 'polypeptide(L)'
;MFYVLSLVILTFTLIGSSVSADEKIYIPSFKNTVVGVSNNIIQEKSKEKWRYINNNWYYFDESETMKIGWVYDNEKWYYLNPNQEQDLGVMQTGWINDNGTWYYLLESGAMQVS
;
A
#
# COMPACT_ATOMS: atom_id res chain seq x y z
N MET A 1 0.77 0.84 -41.21
CA MET A 1 0.78 -0.08 -40.05
C MET A 1 1.77 0.50 -39.04
N PHE A 2 1.21 1.12 -37.99
CA PHE A 2 1.74 1.64 -36.71
C PHE A 2 3.01 2.52 -36.66
N TYR A 3 2.85 3.64 -35.95
CA TYR A 3 3.79 4.73 -35.71
C TYR A 3 4.61 4.54 -34.41
N VAL A 4 5.77 5.23 -34.38
CA VAL A 4 6.57 5.79 -33.27
C VAL A 4 7.25 4.90 -32.24
N LEU A 5 8.58 5.00 -32.21
CA LEU A 5 9.34 5.09 -30.96
C LEU A 5 10.50 6.09 -31.17
N SER A 6 10.19 7.39 -31.07
CA SER A 6 11.24 8.41 -30.99
C SER A 6 11.46 8.76 -29.53
N LEU A 7 12.68 8.52 -29.08
CA LEU A 7 13.17 8.76 -27.72
C LEU A 7 13.21 10.27 -27.45
N VAL A 8 12.28 10.81 -26.67
CA VAL A 8 12.37 12.19 -26.19
C VAL A 8 13.19 12.18 -24.91
N ILE A 9 14.48 12.50 -25.04
CA ILE A 9 15.32 12.88 -23.91
C ILE A 9 14.90 14.30 -23.54
N LEU A 10 14.19 14.47 -22.43
CA LEU A 10 13.84 15.79 -21.94
C LEU A 10 15.11 16.47 -21.41
N THR A 11 15.61 17.47 -22.13
CA THR A 11 16.60 18.42 -21.60
C THR A 11 15.83 19.51 -20.87
N PHE A 12 15.97 19.60 -19.54
CA PHE A 12 15.48 20.75 -18.80
C PHE A 12 16.58 21.81 -18.73
N THR A 13 16.34 22.92 -19.41
CA THR A 13 17.08 24.18 -19.25
C THR A 13 16.77 24.73 -17.85
N LEU A 14 17.80 24.97 -17.04
CA LEU A 14 17.63 25.54 -15.70
C LEU A 14 17.34 27.04 -15.82
N ILE A 15 16.09 27.46 -15.65
CA ILE A 15 15.74 28.85 -15.34
C ILE A 15 15.11 28.83 -13.96
N GLY A 16 15.66 29.65 -13.08
CA GLY A 16 15.42 29.61 -11.64
C GLY A 16 13.95 29.72 -11.25
N SER A 17 13.48 28.66 -10.61
CA SER A 17 12.38 28.68 -9.65
C SER A 17 12.67 27.57 -8.62
N SER A 18 12.73 27.95 -7.34
CA SER A 18 12.87 27.01 -6.24
C SER A 18 11.68 26.05 -6.22
N VAL A 19 11.93 24.75 -6.31
CA VAL A 19 10.92 23.71 -6.12
C VAL A 19 10.64 23.58 -4.63
N SER A 20 9.36 23.77 -4.23
CA SER A 20 8.89 23.57 -2.85
C SER A 20 9.06 22.10 -2.45
N ALA A 21 9.49 21.86 -1.21
CA ALA A 21 9.91 20.56 -0.71
C ALA A 21 8.75 19.60 -0.36
N ASP A 22 7.72 19.51 -1.20
CA ASP A 22 6.50 18.76 -0.87
C ASP A 22 6.07 17.75 -1.95
N GLU A 23 6.77 17.68 -3.08
CA GLU A 23 6.44 16.68 -4.12
C GLU A 23 7.29 15.43 -3.94
N LYS A 24 6.68 14.38 -3.37
CA LYS A 24 7.29 13.07 -3.22
C LYS A 24 7.54 12.47 -4.61
N ILE A 25 8.77 12.59 -5.11
CA ILE A 25 9.18 12.00 -6.40
C ILE A 25 9.02 10.48 -6.29
N TYR A 26 7.99 9.93 -6.94
CA TYR A 26 7.84 8.49 -7.11
C TYR A 26 8.89 8.01 -8.14
N ILE A 27 9.94 7.36 -7.66
CA ILE A 27 10.91 6.68 -8.51
C ILE A 27 10.38 5.25 -8.77
N PRO A 28 9.94 4.90 -9.99
CA PRO A 28 9.63 3.52 -10.31
C PRO A 28 10.91 2.69 -10.18
N SER A 29 10.83 1.63 -9.38
CA SER A 29 11.93 0.72 -9.07
C SER A 29 12.55 0.16 -10.36
N PHE A 30 13.70 0.69 -10.79
CA PHE A 30 14.49 0.06 -11.84
C PHE A 30 15.14 -1.21 -11.28
N LYS A 31 14.59 -2.38 -11.63
CA LYS A 31 15.25 -3.66 -11.39
C LYS A 31 16.33 -3.89 -12.46
N ASN A 32 17.57 -3.82 -11.99
CA ASN A 32 18.79 -4.43 -12.51
C ASN A 32 19.55 -3.70 -13.63
N THR A 33 20.82 -3.40 -13.34
CA THR A 33 21.86 -3.15 -14.34
C THR A 33 23.17 -3.79 -13.87
N VAL A 34 23.61 -4.75 -14.69
CA VAL A 34 24.97 -5.21 -14.98
C VAL A 34 25.84 -5.76 -13.83
N VAL A 35 25.91 -7.09 -13.82
CA VAL A 35 27.10 -7.93 -13.61
C VAL A 35 28.03 -7.52 -12.45
N GLY A 36 27.94 -8.26 -11.34
CA GLY A 36 29.05 -8.43 -10.40
C GLY A 36 28.91 -7.77 -9.03
N VAL A 37 27.80 -7.07 -8.74
CA VAL A 37 27.56 -6.51 -7.40
C VAL A 37 26.28 -7.11 -6.82
N SER A 38 26.47 -7.89 -5.75
CA SER A 38 25.48 -8.35 -4.77
C SER A 38 24.56 -9.53 -5.14
N ASN A 39 25.02 -10.71 -4.75
CA ASN A 39 24.12 -11.77 -4.26
C ASN A 39 23.46 -11.38 -2.90
N ASN A 40 23.30 -10.07 -2.63
CA ASN A 40 22.80 -9.43 -1.40
C ASN A 40 21.81 -8.26 -1.68
N ILE A 41 21.44 -7.94 -2.93
CA ILE A 41 20.42 -6.91 -3.25
C ILE A 41 19.00 -7.49 -3.38
N ILE A 42 18.84 -8.82 -3.33
CA ILE A 42 17.51 -9.44 -3.26
C ILE A 42 17.38 -10.20 -1.94
N GLN A 43 17.48 -9.46 -0.82
CA GLN A 43 16.64 -9.83 0.31
C GLN A 43 15.25 -9.40 -0.15
N GLU A 44 14.44 -10.36 -0.62
CA GLU A 44 13.04 -10.10 -0.98
C GLU A 44 12.44 -9.25 0.13
N LYS A 45 12.07 -8.01 -0.22
CA LYS A 45 11.39 -7.11 0.71
C LYS A 45 10.27 -7.92 1.33
N SER A 46 10.34 -8.15 2.64
CA SER A 46 9.39 -8.97 3.38
C SER A 46 7.99 -8.60 2.91
N LYS A 47 7.26 -9.60 2.43
CA LYS A 47 5.91 -9.41 1.92
C LYS A 47 4.98 -9.16 3.11
N GLU A 48 5.03 -7.94 3.62
CA GLU A 48 4.23 -7.51 4.76
C GLU A 48 2.76 -7.49 4.34
N LYS A 49 1.97 -8.29 5.05
CA LYS A 49 0.52 -8.38 4.86
C LYS A 49 -0.14 -7.05 5.20
N TRP A 50 0.32 -6.39 6.26
CA TRP A 50 -0.12 -5.05 6.63
C TRP A 50 0.67 -3.97 5.91
N ARG A 51 -0.03 -3.01 5.31
CA ARG A 51 0.58 -1.85 4.62
C ARG A 51 -0.05 -0.56 5.11
N TYR A 52 0.79 0.41 5.46
CA TYR A 52 0.37 1.74 5.83
C TYR A 52 0.48 2.69 4.63
N ILE A 53 -0.66 3.15 4.11
CA ILE A 53 -0.77 3.94 2.88
C ILE A 53 -1.72 5.11 3.14
N ASN A 54 -1.30 6.33 2.81
CA ASN A 54 -2.12 7.55 2.97
C ASN A 54 -2.77 7.67 4.35
N ASN A 55 -1.99 7.41 5.40
CA ASN A 55 -2.41 7.45 6.80
C ASN A 55 -3.38 6.34 7.24
N ASN A 56 -3.61 5.33 6.40
CA ASN A 56 -4.54 4.24 6.64
C ASN A 56 -3.83 2.87 6.58
N TRP A 57 -4.35 1.91 7.34
CA TRP A 57 -3.88 0.52 7.30
C TRP A 57 -4.70 -0.33 6.34
N TYR A 58 -4.03 -1.17 5.57
CA TYR A 58 -4.60 -2.11 4.62
C TYR A 58 -3.99 -3.50 4.83
N TYR A 59 -4.75 -4.55 4.51
CA TYR A 59 -4.28 -5.92 4.57
C TYR A 59 -4.24 -6.58 3.19
N PHE A 60 -3.14 -7.24 2.87
CA PHE A 60 -2.87 -7.94 1.62
C PHE A 60 -2.53 -9.40 1.91
N ASP A 61 -3.02 -10.30 1.07
CA ASP A 61 -2.67 -11.71 1.15
C ASP A 61 -1.32 -12.05 0.48
N GLU A 62 -0.97 -13.33 0.52
CA GLU A 62 0.23 -13.88 -0.11
C GLU A 62 0.23 -13.74 -1.64
N SER A 63 -0.90 -13.38 -2.25
CA SER A 63 -1.05 -13.10 -3.68
C SER A 63 -1.03 -11.59 -4.00
N GLU A 64 -0.70 -10.74 -3.02
CA GLU A 64 -0.74 -9.27 -3.14
C GLU A 64 -2.13 -8.70 -3.44
N THR A 65 -3.17 -9.46 -3.11
CA THR A 65 -4.54 -9.01 -3.26
C THR A 65 -4.98 -8.33 -1.97
N MET A 66 -5.49 -7.10 -2.10
CA MET A 66 -6.08 -6.36 -0.99
C MET A 66 -7.32 -7.09 -0.48
N LYS A 67 -7.42 -7.26 0.84
CA LYS A 67 -8.58 -7.88 1.48
C LYS A 67 -9.56 -6.81 1.96
N ILE A 68 -10.82 -7.21 2.04
CA ILE A 68 -11.94 -6.46 2.61
C ILE A 68 -12.72 -7.38 3.56
N GLY A 69 -13.49 -6.80 4.47
CA GLY A 69 -14.22 -7.51 5.51
C GLY A 69 -13.30 -8.06 6.60
N TRP A 70 -13.74 -9.15 7.22
CA TRP A 70 -13.00 -9.79 8.32
C TRP A 70 -11.72 -10.47 7.85
N VAL A 71 -10.63 -10.23 8.58
CA VAL A 71 -9.37 -10.98 8.46
C VAL A 71 -8.91 -11.47 9.83
N TYR A 72 -8.37 -12.67 9.86
CA TYR A 72 -7.72 -13.24 11.03
C TYR A 72 -6.21 -13.25 10.81
N ASP A 73 -5.48 -12.50 11.63
CA ASP A 73 -4.03 -12.39 11.56
C ASP A 73 -3.45 -12.36 12.97
N ASN A 74 -2.39 -13.15 13.18
CA ASN A 74 -1.69 -13.26 14.47
C ASN A 74 -2.64 -13.41 15.67
N GLU A 75 -3.55 -14.39 15.56
CA GLU A 75 -4.56 -14.74 16.59
C GLU A 75 -5.59 -13.65 16.92
N LYS A 76 -5.74 -12.65 16.05
CA LYS A 76 -6.67 -11.53 16.24
C LYS A 76 -7.52 -11.32 15.00
N TRP A 77 -8.76 -10.88 15.22
CA TRP A 77 -9.66 -10.47 14.16
C TRP A 77 -9.53 -8.97 13.88
N TYR A 78 -9.57 -8.58 12.62
CA TYR A 78 -9.60 -7.19 12.16
C TYR A 78 -10.68 -7.05 11.09
N TYR A 79 -11.18 -5.84 10.90
CA TYR A 79 -12.17 -5.55 9.88
C TYR A 79 -11.65 -4.49 8.91
N LEU A 80 -11.60 -4.83 7.62
CA LEU A 80 -11.24 -3.92 6.54
C LEU A 80 -12.53 -3.45 5.87
N ASN A 81 -12.68 -2.16 5.65
CA ASN A 81 -13.90 -1.59 5.09
C ASN A 81 -14.25 -2.20 3.73
N PRO A 82 -15.40 -2.89 3.58
CA PRO A 82 -15.81 -3.46 2.30
C PRO A 82 -16.56 -2.49 1.39
N ASN A 83 -16.85 -1.27 1.84
CA ASN A 83 -17.63 -0.30 1.08
C ASN A 83 -16.80 0.27 -0.08
N GLN A 84 -17.37 0.28 -1.29
CA GLN A 84 -16.71 0.67 -2.54
C GLN A 84 -16.43 2.18 -2.69
N GLU A 85 -16.59 2.96 -1.64
CA GLU A 85 -16.30 4.40 -1.63
C GLU A 85 -14.81 4.65 -1.32
N GLN A 86 -14.48 5.87 -0.89
CA GLN A 86 -13.09 6.38 -0.79
C GLN A 86 -12.19 5.62 0.19
N ASP A 87 -12.78 4.76 1.03
CA ASP A 87 -12.08 4.05 2.11
C ASP A 87 -12.11 2.52 1.95
N LEU A 88 -12.31 2.00 0.73
CA LEU A 88 -12.27 0.55 0.47
C LEU A 88 -10.96 -0.06 0.99
N GLY A 89 -11.07 -1.10 1.82
CA GLY A 89 -9.95 -1.83 2.39
C GLY A 89 -9.28 -1.18 3.60
N VAL A 90 -9.74 0.01 4.02
CA VAL A 90 -9.20 0.70 5.21
C VAL A 90 -9.58 -0.08 6.47
N MET A 91 -8.59 -0.41 7.29
CA MET A 91 -8.77 -1.01 8.61
C MET A 91 -9.65 -0.12 9.50
N GLN A 92 -10.70 -0.70 10.05
CA GLN A 92 -11.63 -0.02 10.94
C GLN A 92 -11.16 -0.09 12.40
N THR A 93 -11.60 0.88 13.19
CA THR A 93 -11.47 0.93 14.66
C THR A 93 -12.81 1.34 15.26
N GLY A 94 -13.01 1.11 16.55
CA GLY A 94 -14.27 1.40 17.23
C GLY A 94 -15.40 0.45 16.88
N TRP A 95 -16.64 0.91 16.99
CA TRP A 95 -17.83 0.11 16.73
C TRP A 95 -18.07 -0.08 15.24
N ILE A 96 -18.24 -1.32 14.81
CA ILE A 96 -18.70 -1.69 13.47
C ILE A 96 -19.97 -2.52 13.55
N ASN A 97 -20.87 -2.34 12.59
CA ASN A 97 -22.07 -3.17 12.42
C ASN A 97 -21.87 -4.07 11.20
N ASP A 98 -21.84 -5.38 11.43
CA ASP A 98 -21.81 -6.38 10.37
C ASP A 98 -23.13 -7.16 10.41
N ASN A 99 -24.01 -6.89 9.44
CA ASN A 99 -25.32 -7.51 9.30
C ASN A 99 -26.16 -7.52 10.60
N GLY A 100 -26.21 -6.40 11.31
CA GLY A 100 -27.01 -6.26 12.54
C GLY A 100 -26.29 -6.72 13.81
N THR A 101 -25.10 -7.31 13.71
CA THR A 101 -24.26 -7.63 14.87
C THR A 101 -23.21 -6.54 15.07
N TRP A 102 -23.08 -6.05 16.30
CA TRP A 102 -22.10 -5.03 16.66
C TRP A 102 -20.83 -5.66 17.21
N TYR A 103 -19.69 -5.19 16.70
CA TYR A 103 -18.36 -5.59 17.17
C TYR A 103 -17.57 -4.33 17.53
N TYR A 104 -16.72 -4.44 18.54
CA TYR A 104 -15.83 -3.36 18.93
C TYR A 104 -14.38 -3.72 18.56
N LEU A 105 -13.74 -2.84 17.78
CA LEU A 105 -12.34 -2.92 17.39
C LEU A 105 -11.54 -1.93 18.24
N LEU A 106 -10.45 -2.40 18.84
CA LEU A 106 -9.52 -1.57 19.61
C LEU A 106 -8.83 -0.54 18.70
N GLU A 107 -8.10 0.41 19.28
CA GLU A 107 -7.30 1.39 18.51
C GLU A 107 -6.24 0.72 17.61
N SER A 108 -5.80 -0.49 17.97
CA SER A 108 -4.93 -1.32 17.14
C SER A 108 -5.63 -2.01 15.96
N GLY A 109 -6.95 -1.85 15.84
CA GLY A 109 -7.81 -2.53 14.88
C GLY A 109 -8.23 -3.95 15.28
N ALA A 110 -7.63 -4.51 16.34
CA ALA A 110 -7.97 -5.85 16.80
C ALA A 110 -9.36 -5.86 17.45
N MET A 111 -10.18 -6.85 17.09
CA MET A 111 -11.49 -7.08 17.70
C MET A 111 -11.33 -7.42 19.18
N GLN A 112 -12.12 -6.75 20.03
CA GLN A 112 -12.20 -7.05 21.45
C GLN A 112 -12.93 -8.37 21.64
N VAL A 113 -12.27 -9.35 22.26
CA VAL A 113 -12.87 -10.60 22.72
C VAL A 113 -13.02 -10.49 24.25
N SER A 114 -14.23 -10.67 24.76
CA SER A 114 -14.55 -10.64 26.19
C SER A 114 -14.41 -12.00 26.85
#